data_AF-A0A2K6U8L8-F1
#
_entry.id   AF-A0A2K6U8L8-F1
#
_cell.length_a   1.000
_cell.length_b   1.000
_cell.length_c   1.000
_cell.angle_alpha   90.00
_cell.angle_beta   90.00
_cell.angle_gamma   90.00
#
_symmetry.space_group_name_H-M   'P 1'
#
loop_
_entity.id
_entity.type
_entity.pdbx_description
1 polymer ?
#
loop_
_entity_poly.entity_id
_entity_poly.type
_entity_poly.pdbx_seq_one_letter_code
_entity_poly.pdbx_strand_id
1 'polypeptide(L)'
;MNRPAPVEISYENMRFLITHNPTNATLNKFTEDWPFDDGAPPPNQIVDDWLNLLKTKFREEPGCCVAVHCVAGLGRAPVLVALALIECGMKYEDAVQFIRQKRRGAFNSKQLLYLEKYRPKMRLRFRDTNGHCCVQ
;
A
#
# COMPACT_ATOMS: atom_id res chain seq x y z
N MET A 1 19.68 11.81 15.94
CA MET A 1 18.47 10.96 15.98
C MET A 1 18.28 10.36 14.58
N ASN A 2 18.41 9.05 14.43
CA ASN A 2 18.33 8.37 13.14
C ASN A 2 16.87 8.30 12.66
N ARG A 3 16.46 9.25 11.81
CA ARG A 3 15.19 9.14 11.07
C ARG A 3 15.37 8.07 10.00
N PRO A 4 14.51 7.03 9.92
CA PRO A 4 14.59 6.06 8.85
C PRO A 4 14.36 6.76 7.51
N ALA A 5 15.18 6.42 6.51
CA ALA A 5 15.04 6.99 5.17
C ALA A 5 13.65 6.69 4.60
N PRO A 6 13.05 7.62 3.84
CA PRO A 6 11.80 7.34 3.14
C PRO A 6 12.00 6.19 2.14
N VAL A 7 11.00 5.32 2.04
CA VAL A 7 11.05 4.12 1.20
C VAL A 7 10.02 4.26 0.09
N GLU A 8 10.48 4.29 -1.17
CA GLU A 8 9.61 4.24 -2.34
C GLU A 8 9.37 2.79 -2.77
N ILE A 9 8.11 2.47 -3.07
CA ILE A 9 7.62 1.18 -3.54
C ILE A 9 6.83 1.44 -4.82
N SER A 10 7.33 0.90 -5.94
CA SER A 10 6.69 1.00 -7.24
C SER A 10 6.22 -0.38 -7.70
N TYR A 11 4.97 -0.48 -8.13
CA TYR A 11 4.40 -1.69 -8.72
C TYR A 11 3.39 -1.32 -9.81
N GLU A 12 3.61 -1.82 -11.03
CA GLU A 12 2.82 -1.44 -12.22
C GLU A 12 2.73 0.10 -12.38
N ASN A 13 1.52 0.65 -12.47
CA ASN A 13 1.24 2.08 -12.56
C ASN A 13 1.15 2.78 -11.18
N MET A 14 1.39 2.06 -10.09
CA MET A 14 1.23 2.54 -8.73
C MET A 14 2.58 2.83 -8.08
N ARG A 15 2.67 3.98 -7.41
CA ARG A 15 3.85 4.40 -6.65
C ARG A 15 3.44 4.82 -5.26
N PHE A 16 4.13 4.25 -4.27
CA PHE A 16 3.91 4.51 -2.86
C PHE A 16 5.19 5.02 -2.22
N LEU A 17 5.06 6.01 -1.34
CA LEU A 17 6.17 6.53 -0.55
C LEU A 17 5.90 6.33 0.94
N ILE A 18 6.59 5.38 1.56
CA ILE A 18 6.50 5.14 3.00
C ILE A 18 7.45 6.12 3.71
N THR A 19 6.90 7.06 4.48
CA THR A 19 7.70 8.06 5.21
C THR A 19 7.45 8.03 6.71
N HIS A 20 8.41 8.55 7.49
CA HIS A 20 8.25 8.80 8.91
C HIS A 20 7.92 10.27 9.13
N ASN A 21 6.64 10.55 9.39
CA ASN A 21 6.10 11.87 9.71
C ASN A 21 6.50 12.95 8.69
N PRO A 22 5.75 13.11 7.59
CA PRO A 22 6.07 14.12 6.59
C PRO A 22 5.97 15.51 7.25
N THR A 23 7.05 16.29 7.19
CA THR A 23 6.92 17.74 7.39
C THR A 23 6.01 18.28 6.29
N ASN A 24 4.95 19.01 6.67
CA ASN A 24 3.91 19.58 5.78
C ASN A 24 4.44 20.29 4.51
N ALA A 25 5.71 20.68 4.46
CA ALA A 25 6.34 21.39 3.36
C ALA A 25 6.60 20.56 2.08
N THR A 26 6.51 19.22 2.12
CA THR A 26 6.84 18.35 0.97
C THR A 26 5.66 17.56 0.38
N LEU A 27 4.49 17.55 1.03
CA LEU A 27 3.28 16.87 0.53
C LEU A 27 2.30 17.88 -0.04
N ASN A 28 2.49 18.24 -1.31
CA ASN A 28 1.67 19.24 -1.99
C ASN A 28 0.24 18.80 -2.35
N LYS A 29 -0.31 17.70 -1.81
CA LYS A 29 -1.63 17.21 -2.23
C LYS A 29 -2.23 16.22 -1.23
N PHE A 30 -3.40 16.59 -0.69
CA PHE A 30 -4.43 15.74 -0.07
C PHE A 30 -3.96 14.75 1.03
N THR A 31 -4.25 15.07 2.29
CA THR A 31 -3.96 14.22 3.46
C THR A 31 -5.24 13.58 3.97
N GLU A 32 -5.27 12.25 4.07
CA GLU A 32 -6.35 11.47 4.65
C GLU A 32 -5.86 10.77 5.92
N ASP A 33 -6.59 10.94 7.02
CA ASP A 33 -6.26 10.34 8.31
C ASP A 33 -7.22 9.18 8.62
N TRP A 34 -6.69 7.96 8.64
CA TRP A 34 -7.47 6.76 9.02
C TRP A 34 -6.91 6.11 10.29
N PRO A 35 -7.31 6.61 11.48
CA PRO A 35 -6.86 6.05 12.74
C PRO A 35 -7.47 4.66 12.98
N PHE A 36 -6.62 3.69 13.33
CA PHE A 36 -7.04 2.39 13.87
C PHE A 36 -6.01 1.86 14.87
N ASP A 37 -6.46 0.98 15.76
CA ASP A 37 -5.69 0.47 16.91
C ASP A 37 -4.36 -0.18 16.50
N ASP A 38 -3.32 0.05 17.31
CA ASP A 38 -1.97 -0.44 17.05
C ASP A 38 -1.91 -1.97 17.04
N GLY A 39 -1.42 -2.53 15.93
CA GLY A 39 -1.25 -3.98 15.76
C GLY A 39 -2.56 -4.75 15.54
N ALA A 40 -3.71 -4.07 15.51
CA ALA A 40 -4.97 -4.62 15.04
C ALA A 40 -5.01 -4.62 13.50
N PRO A 41 -5.74 -5.56 12.88
CA PRO A 41 -6.03 -5.49 11.44
C PRO A 41 -6.84 -4.22 11.14
N PRO A 42 -6.62 -3.57 9.98
CA PRO A 42 -7.41 -2.42 9.59
C PRO A 42 -8.90 -2.81 9.45
N PRO A 43 -9.84 -2.00 9.97
CA PRO A 43 -11.26 -2.16 9.73
C PRO A 43 -11.58 -2.21 8.23
N ASN A 44 -12.59 -3.00 7.85
CA ASN A 44 -12.97 -3.15 6.44
C ASN A 44 -13.31 -1.81 5.76
N GLN A 45 -13.89 -0.85 6.50
CA GLN A 45 -14.18 0.49 5.99
C GLN A 45 -12.89 1.21 5.55
N ILE A 46 -11.85 1.21 6.41
CA ILE A 46 -10.55 1.82 6.09
C ILE A 46 -9.91 1.15 4.88
N VAL A 47 -10.03 -0.18 4.77
CA VAL A 47 -9.53 -0.91 3.60
C VAL A 47 -10.28 -0.50 2.34
N ASP A 48 -11.61 -0.43 2.39
CA ASP A 48 -12.42 -0.04 1.23
C ASP A 48 -12.15 1.42 0.81
N ASP A 49 -12.06 2.35 1.77
CA ASP A 49 -11.74 3.76 1.52
C ASP A 49 -10.34 3.93 0.93
N TRP A 50 -9.35 3.18 1.45
CA TRP A 50 -8.01 3.12 0.88
C TRP A 50 -8.01 2.69 -0.58
N LEU A 51 -8.64 1.55 -0.88
CA LEU A 51 -8.68 1.04 -2.24
C LEU A 51 -9.42 1.98 -3.20
N ASN A 52 -10.50 2.62 -2.73
CA ASN A 52 -11.23 3.62 -3.51
C ASN A 52 -10.38 4.87 -3.76
N LEU A 53 -9.64 5.34 -2.76
CA LEU A 53 -8.72 6.47 -2.91
C LEU A 53 -7.67 6.16 -3.98
N LEU A 54 -7.01 5.00 -3.89
CA LEU A 54 -5.98 4.60 -4.85
C LEU A 54 -6.56 4.50 -6.27
N LYS A 55 -7.73 3.87 -6.41
CA LYS A 55 -8.40 3.74 -7.70
C LYS A 55 -8.70 5.09 -8.33
N THR A 56 -9.19 6.06 -7.55
CA THR A 56 -9.48 7.41 -8.03
C THR A 56 -8.19 8.15 -8.37
N LYS A 57 -7.21 8.19 -7.46
CA LYS A 57 -5.96 8.94 -7.64
C LYS A 57 -5.12 8.44 -8.80
N PHE A 58 -4.89 7.14 -8.93
CA PHE A 58 -4.11 6.60 -10.05
C PHE A 58 -4.86 6.67 -11.39
N ARG A 59 -6.19 6.80 -11.38
CA ARG A 59 -6.97 7.04 -12.59
C ARG A 59 -6.93 8.50 -13.04
N GLU A 60 -7.04 9.44 -12.09
CA GLU A 60 -7.01 10.88 -12.37
C GLU A 60 -5.59 11.37 -12.71
N GLU A 61 -4.58 10.84 -12.01
CA GLU A 61 -3.19 11.23 -12.18
C GLU A 61 -2.30 9.98 -12.39
N PRO A 62 -2.23 9.44 -13.63
CA PRO A 62 -1.34 8.34 -13.94
C PRO A 62 0.11 8.66 -13.56
N GLY A 63 0.73 7.80 -12.76
CA GLY A 63 2.11 7.98 -12.28
C GLY A 63 2.26 8.88 -11.05
N CYS A 64 1.15 9.32 -10.43
CA CYS A 64 1.21 10.00 -9.13
C CYS A 64 1.85 9.11 -8.05
N CYS A 65 2.38 9.73 -6.99
CA CYS A 65 2.94 9.01 -5.86
C CYS A 65 2.06 9.22 -4.62
N VAL A 66 1.61 8.13 -4.00
CA VAL A 66 0.81 8.16 -2.78
C VAL A 66 1.73 7.97 -1.57
N ALA A 67 1.88 9.01 -0.77
CA ALA A 67 2.65 8.91 0.47
C ALA A 67 1.81 8.27 1.58
N VAL A 68 2.37 7.29 2.28
CA VAL A 68 1.76 6.62 3.42
C VAL A 68 2.69 6.76 4.61
N HIS A 69 2.19 7.30 5.72
CA HIS A 69 2.97 7.41 6.94
C HIS A 69 2.21 6.84 8.13
N CYS A 70 2.95 6.48 9.17
CA CYS A 70 2.39 6.08 10.46
C CYS A 70 3.07 6.92 11.53
N VAL A 71 2.29 7.56 12.41
CA VAL A 71 2.79 8.45 13.47
C VAL A 71 3.82 7.74 14.36
N ALA A 72 3.53 6.48 14.75
CA ALA A 72 4.37 5.71 15.67
C ALA A 72 5.39 4.76 14.99
N GLY A 73 5.43 4.67 13.65
CA GLY A 73 6.38 3.81 12.94
C GLY A 73 6.19 2.28 13.08
N LEU A 74 5.13 1.82 13.76
CA LEU A 74 4.86 0.42 14.17
C LEU A 74 4.38 -0.54 13.06
N GLY A 75 4.39 -0.12 11.79
CA GLY A 75 4.08 -1.02 10.67
C GLY A 75 2.65 -0.98 10.13
N ARG A 76 1.83 0.02 10.47
CA ARG A 76 0.48 0.21 9.88
C ARG A 76 0.52 0.59 8.40
N ALA A 77 1.38 1.56 8.05
CA ALA A 77 1.56 2.00 6.66
C ALA A 77 1.95 0.85 5.70
N PRO A 78 2.94 -0.02 6.04
CA PRO A 78 3.23 -1.23 5.27
C PRO A 78 2.04 -2.15 4.99
N VAL A 79 1.08 -2.30 5.91
CA VAL A 79 -0.08 -3.18 5.72
C VAL A 79 -0.99 -2.66 4.62
N LEU A 80 -1.27 -1.35 4.59
CA LEU A 80 -2.09 -0.76 3.52
C LEU A 80 -1.42 -0.87 2.16
N VAL A 81 -0.10 -0.68 2.09
CA VAL A 81 0.65 -0.87 0.84
C VAL A 81 0.61 -2.33 0.40
N ALA A 82 0.76 -3.29 1.33
CA ALA A 82 0.64 -4.72 1.01
C ALA A 82 -0.75 -5.08 0.45
N LEU A 83 -1.82 -4.56 1.05
CA LEU A 83 -3.19 -4.77 0.55
C LEU A 83 -3.36 -4.25 -0.87
N ALA A 84 -2.79 -3.08 -1.19
CA ALA A 84 -2.85 -2.54 -2.53
C ALA A 84 -2.15 -3.45 -3.56
N LEU A 85 -0.96 -3.97 -3.22
CA LEU A 85 -0.24 -4.92 -4.08
C LEU A 85 -1.04 -6.22 -4.29
N ILE A 86 -1.65 -6.73 -3.23
CA ILE A 86 -2.48 -7.94 -3.29
C ILE A 86 -3.73 -7.72 -4.16
N GLU A 87 -4.34 -6.54 -4.08
CA GLU A 87 -5.49 -6.15 -4.91
C GLU A 87 -5.15 -5.96 -6.39
N CYS A 88 -3.87 -5.73 -6.73
CA CYS A 88 -3.38 -5.77 -8.11
C CYS A 88 -3.13 -7.19 -8.62
N GLY A 89 -3.11 -8.19 -7.72
CA GLY A 89 -2.93 -9.61 -8.06
C GLY A 89 -1.61 -10.21 -7.58
N MET A 90 -0.81 -9.48 -6.79
CA MET A 90 0.37 -10.03 -6.13
C MET A 90 -0.04 -11.02 -5.02
N LYS A 91 0.68 -12.13 -4.85
CA LYS A 91 0.46 -13.00 -3.69
C LYS A 91 0.91 -12.30 -2.41
N TYR A 92 0.28 -12.63 -1.28
CA TYR A 92 0.61 -11.95 -0.03
C TYR A 92 2.05 -12.23 0.41
N GLU A 93 2.59 -13.43 0.13
CA GLU A 93 3.98 -13.78 0.42
C GLU A 93 4.95 -12.87 -0.35
N ASP A 94 4.70 -12.69 -1.64
CA ASP A 94 5.50 -11.84 -2.52
C ASP A 94 5.40 -10.37 -2.09
N ALA A 95 4.20 -9.89 -1.76
CA ALA A 95 3.98 -8.53 -1.26
C ALA A 95 4.73 -8.27 0.05
N VAL A 96 4.69 -9.23 0.98
CA VAL A 96 5.41 -9.14 2.25
C VAL A 96 6.92 -9.13 2.01
N GLN A 97 7.43 -10.00 1.15
CA GLN A 97 8.86 -10.04 0.83
C GLN A 97 9.31 -8.75 0.14
N PHE A 98 8.55 -8.24 -0.82
CA PHE A 98 8.85 -7.01 -1.54
C PHE A 98 8.99 -5.82 -0.60
N ILE A 99 8.06 -5.67 0.34
CA ILE A 99 8.13 -4.60 1.34
C ILE A 99 9.29 -4.83 2.33
N ARG A 100 9.55 -6.07 2.74
CA ARG A 100 10.66 -6.41 3.64
C ARG A 100 12.04 -6.16 3.03
N GLN A 101 12.20 -6.31 1.71
CA GLN A 101 13.43 -5.99 1.01
C GLN A 101 13.79 -4.50 1.15
N LYS A 102 12.78 -3.62 1.15
CA LYS A 102 12.98 -2.18 1.30
C LYS A 102 13.02 -1.73 2.76
N ARG A 103 12.23 -2.36 3.63
CA ARG A 103 12.16 -2.05 5.07
C ARG A 103 12.11 -3.33 5.90
N ARG A 104 13.28 -3.73 6.41
CA ARG A 104 13.41 -4.91 7.27
C ARG A 104 12.53 -4.74 8.53
N GLY A 105 11.76 -5.78 8.87
CA GLY A 105 10.89 -5.77 10.05
C GLY A 105 9.59 -4.97 9.90
N ALA A 106 9.14 -4.68 8.68
CA ALA A 106 7.93 -3.89 8.42
C ALA A 106 6.61 -4.48 8.97
N PHE A 107 6.56 -5.79 9.23
CA PHE A 107 5.35 -6.51 9.65
C PHE A 107 5.56 -7.31 10.93
N ASN A 108 4.55 -7.30 11.80
CA ASN A 108 4.44 -8.19 12.95
C ASN A 108 3.67 -9.48 12.61
N SER A 109 3.68 -10.47 13.52
CA SER A 109 3.01 -11.76 13.30
C SER A 109 1.48 -11.67 13.11
N LYS A 110 0.80 -10.73 13.80
CA LYS A 110 -0.65 -10.53 13.65
C LYS A 110 -1.02 -9.99 12.27
N GLN A 111 -0.21 -9.08 11.73
CA GLN A 111 -0.37 -8.49 10.41
C GLN A 111 -0.12 -9.52 9.31
N LEU A 112 0.88 -10.38 9.47
CA LEU A 112 1.11 -11.49 8.53
C LEU A 112 -0.09 -12.43 8.50
N LEU A 113 -0.61 -12.83 9.66
CA LEU A 113 -1.81 -13.68 9.75
C LEU A 113 -3.04 -13.01 9.11
N TYR A 114 -3.16 -11.68 9.22
CA TYR A 114 -4.21 -10.94 8.55
C TYR A 114 -4.05 -10.96 7.03
N LEU A 115 -2.84 -10.68 6.53
CA LEU A 115 -2.55 -10.69 5.08
C LEU A 115 -2.73 -12.09 4.46
N GLU A 116 -2.36 -13.14 5.19
CA GLU A 116 -2.58 -14.53 4.79
C GLU A 116 -4.07 -14.87 4.63
N LYS A 117 -4.92 -14.35 5.52
CA LYS A 117 -6.38 -14.58 5.49
C LYS A 117 -7.12 -13.61 4.56
N TYR A 118 -6.47 -12.54 4.10
CA TYR A 118 -7.09 -11.53 3.27
C TYR A 118 -7.49 -12.11 1.92
N ARG A 119 -8.74 -11.87 1.50
CA ARG A 119 -9.23 -12.29 0.20
C ARG A 119 -9.38 -11.06 -0.70
N PRO A 120 -8.52 -10.91 -1.73
CA PRO A 120 -8.60 -9.77 -2.63
C PRO A 120 -9.92 -9.72 -3.39
N LYS A 121 -10.45 -8.51 -3.54
CA LYS A 121 -11.62 -8.19 -4.38
C LYS A 121 -11.22 -7.90 -5.84
N MET A 122 -9.91 -7.82 -6.12
CA MET A 122 -9.32 -7.51 -7.43
C MET A 122 -9.79 -6.15 -7.99
N ARG A 123 -9.98 -5.17 -7.09
CA ARG A 123 -10.53 -3.86 -7.45
C ARG A 123 -9.53 -2.92 -8.13
N LEU A 124 -8.23 -3.22 -7.99
CA LEU A 124 -7.12 -2.41 -8.50
C LEU A 124 -6.43 -3.03 -9.72
N ARG A 125 -6.93 -4.15 -10.26
CA ARG A 125 -6.47 -4.65 -11.55
C ARG A 125 -6.81 -3.64 -12.64
N PHE A 126 -5.82 -2.84 -13.04
CA PHE A 126 -5.87 -2.10 -14.29
C PHE A 126 -5.80 -3.13 -15.40
N ARG A 127 -6.96 -3.46 -15.94
CA ARG A 127 -7.06 -4.42 -17.03
C ARG A 127 -6.33 -3.80 -18.21
N ASP A 128 -5.10 -4.25 -18.47
CA ASP A 128 -4.41 -3.92 -19.70
C ASP A 128 -5.38 -4.23 -20.85
N THR A 129 -5.70 -3.22 -21.64
CA THR A 129 -6.38 -3.40 -22.92
C THR A 129 -5.47 -4.06 -23.97
N ASN A 130 -4.31 -4.58 -23.58
CA ASN A 130 -3.49 -5.48 -24.40
C ASN A 130 -3.86 -6.94 -24.13
N GLY A 131 -5.10 -7.28 -24.46
CA GLY A 131 -5.47 -8.64 -24.79
C GLY A 131 -4.87 -9.03 -26.15
N HIS A 132 -3.56 -9.24 -26.23
CA HIS A 132 -3.03 -10.09 -27.29
C HIS A 132 -3.18 -11.54 -26.82
N CYS A 133 -4.41 -12.05 -26.97
CA CYS A 133 -4.71 -13.47 -26.85
C CYS A 133 -4.25 -14.14 -28.15
N CYS A 134 -2.96 -14.40 -28.29
CA CYS A 134 -2.47 -15.39 -29.24
C CYS A 134 -2.63 -16.77 -28.59
N VAL A 135 -3.82 -17.34 -28.74
CA VAL A 135 -4.00 -18.79 -28.76
C VAL A 135 -3.38 -19.29 -30.07
N GLN A 136 -2.37 -20.13 -29.95
CA GLN A 136 -1.77 -20.89 -31.04
C GLN A 136 -2.32 -22.31 -31.04
#